data_AF-E3PYD1-F1
#
_entry.id   AF-E3PYD1-F1
#
_cell.length_a   1.000
_cell.length_b   1.000
_cell.length_c   1.000
_cell.angle_alpha   90.00
_cell.angle_beta   90.00
_cell.angle_gamma   90.00
#
_symmetry.space_group_name_H-M   'P 1'
#
loop_
_entity.id
_entity.type
_entity.pdbx_description
1 polymer ?
#
loop_
_entity_poly.entity_id
_entity_poly.type
_entity_poly.pdbx_seq_one_letter_code
_entity_poly.pdbx_strand_id
1 'polypeptide(L)'
;MRRIKTEHILLMKKHLAEKNGIVVEDIVKGNHPVLNIPNLDVMCFCKSLEGKGMAKKTHVWKHSFYTLTKEGIIKLREELSYDVVLSVNLEQTANLNEETAIIN
;
A
#
# COMPACT_ATOMS: atom_id res chain seq x y z
N MET A 1 12.58 22.11 3.00
CA MET A 1 11.84 20.83 3.00
C MET A 1 12.85 19.69 2.96
N ARG A 2 12.85 18.77 3.94
CA ARG A 2 13.76 17.62 3.95
C ARG A 2 13.44 16.70 2.77
N ARG A 3 14.44 16.37 1.94
CA ARG A 3 14.28 15.38 0.87
C ARG A 3 14.43 13.98 1.48
N ILE A 4 13.52 13.08 1.11
CA ILE A 4 13.61 11.66 1.48
C ILE A 4 14.62 11.00 0.55
N LYS A 5 15.44 10.07 1.08
CA LYS A 5 16.40 9.30 0.27
C LYS A 5 15.66 8.43 -0.75
N THR A 6 16.16 8.38 -1.98
CA THR A 6 15.56 7.59 -3.06
C THR A 6 15.46 6.10 -2.71
N GLU A 7 16.47 5.56 -2.02
CA GLU A 7 16.50 4.17 -1.53
C GLU A 7 15.31 3.86 -0.62
N HIS A 8 15.02 4.76 0.33
CA HIS A 8 13.90 4.60 1.27
C HIS A 8 12.56 4.60 0.53
N ILE A 9 12.40 5.48 -0.47
CA ILE A 9 11.19 5.55 -1.29
C ILE A 9 10.99 4.24 -2.06
N LEU A 10 12.04 3.72 -2.69
CA LEU A 10 11.97 2.47 -3.44
C LEU A 10 11.59 1.30 -2.53
N LEU A 11 12.21 1.20 -1.35
CA LEU A 11 11.93 0.14 -0.39
C LEU A 11 10.48 0.21 0.12
N MET A 12 9.97 1.41 0.41
CA MET A 12 8.57 1.61 0.80
C MET A 12 7.59 1.24 -0.32
N LYS A 13 7.86 1.65 -1.57
CA LYS A 13 7.02 1.29 -2.72
C LYS A 13 7.00 -0.23 -2.93
N LYS A 14 8.14 -0.89 -2.85
CA LYS A 14 8.24 -2.35 -2.97
C LYS A 14 7.42 -3.05 -1.89
N HIS A 15 7.59 -2.64 -0.63
CA HIS A 15 6.83 -3.22 0.49
C HIS A 15 5.31 -3.06 0.31
N LEU A 16 4.87 -1.88 -0.14
CA LEU A 16 3.47 -1.61 -0.42
C LEU A 16 2.91 -2.45 -1.57
N ALA A 17 3.70 -2.74 -2.60
CA ALA A 17 3.29 -3.61 -3.70
C ALA A 17 3.08 -5.07 -3.25
N GLU A 18 3.89 -5.56 -2.30
CA GLU A 18 3.84 -6.93 -1.78
C GLU A 18 2.74 -7.15 -0.72
N LYS A 19 2.55 -6.18 0.19
CA LYS A 19 1.66 -6.33 1.36
C LYS A 19 0.37 -5.51 1.26
N ASN A 20 0.27 -4.61 0.29
CA ASN A 20 -0.89 -3.73 0.05
C ASN A 20 -1.26 -2.77 1.20
N GLY A 21 -0.43 -2.70 2.25
CA GLY A 21 -0.64 -1.80 3.39
C GLY A 21 0.60 -1.66 4.26
N ILE A 22 0.60 -0.61 5.07
CA ILE A 22 1.66 -0.32 6.04
C ILE A 22 1.06 0.28 7.31
N VAL A 23 1.66 -0.06 8.45
CA VAL A 23 1.30 0.50 9.77
C VAL A 23 2.44 1.38 10.25
N VAL A 24 2.12 2.60 10.65
CA VAL A 24 3.12 3.55 11.13
C VAL A 24 2.71 4.01 12.52
N GLU A 25 3.62 3.88 13.47
CA GLU A 25 3.43 4.46 14.80
C GLU A 25 3.70 5.97 14.77
N ASP A 26 2.93 6.74 15.55
CA ASP A 26 3.04 8.19 15.68
C ASP A 26 4.24 8.61 16.56
N ILE A 27 5.39 7.95 16.37
CA ILE A 27 6.66 8.30 16.99
C ILE A 27 7.57 8.90 15.92
N VAL A 28 7.92 10.18 16.09
CA VAL A 28 8.79 10.90 15.14
C VAL A 28 10.24 10.43 15.21
N LYS A 29 10.73 10.09 16.40
CA LYS A 29 12.10 9.64 16.64
C LYS A 29 12.13 8.13 16.80
N GLY A 30 12.32 7.42 15.70
CA GLY A 30 12.38 5.96 15.67
C GLY A 30 12.46 5.42 14.25
N ASN A 31 12.77 4.14 14.14
CA ASN A 31 12.76 3.41 12.88
C ASN A 31 11.53 2.51 12.82
N HIS A 32 10.98 2.35 11.63
CA HIS A 32 9.87 1.45 11.40
C HIS A 32 10.35 0.00 11.55
N PRO A 33 9.67 -0.85 12.35
CA PRO A 33 10.16 -2.18 12.72
C PRO A 33 10.46 -3.11 11.54
N VAL A 34 9.70 -3.00 10.44
CA VAL A 34 9.85 -3.90 9.28
C VAL A 34 10.89 -3.41 8.28
N LEU A 35 10.97 -2.09 8.05
CA LEU A 35 11.76 -1.49 6.97
C LEU A 35 13.06 -0.86 7.46
N ASN A 36 13.21 -0.69 8.78
CA ASN A 36 14.33 0.02 9.42
C ASN A 36 14.56 1.44 8.85
N ILE A 37 13.50 2.09 8.38
CA ILE A 37 13.49 3.46 7.85
C ILE A 37 13.03 4.41 8.96
N PRO A 38 13.55 5.66 9.04
CA PRO A 38 13.02 6.65 9.95
C PRO A 38 11.50 6.86 9.78
N ASN A 39 10.74 6.78 10.87
CA ASN A 39 9.29 6.91 10.85
C ASN A 39 8.82 8.22 10.20
N LEU A 40 9.57 9.31 10.39
CA LEU A 40 9.26 10.59 9.75
C LEU A 40 9.23 10.51 8.22
N ASP A 41 10.19 9.82 7.61
CA ASP A 41 10.25 9.66 6.16
C ASP A 41 9.03 8.83 5.68
N VAL A 42 8.64 7.80 6.44
CA VAL A 42 7.47 6.96 6.15
C VAL A 42 6.17 7.77 6.28
N MET A 43 6.01 8.55 7.35
CA MET A 43 4.83 9.41 7.55
C MET A 43 4.67 10.44 6.43
N CYS A 44 5.77 11.10 6.03
CA CYS A 44 5.74 12.03 4.91
C CYS A 44 5.38 11.33 3.59
N PHE A 45 5.93 10.15 3.35
CA PHE A 45 5.61 9.35 2.16
C PHE A 45 4.13 8.93 2.13
N CYS A 46 3.62 8.37 3.23
CA CYS A 46 2.22 7.97 3.33
C CYS A 46 1.25 9.15 3.20
N LYS A 47 1.59 10.33 3.75
CA LYS A 47 0.82 11.56 3.56
C LYS A 47 0.76 11.98 2.09
N SER A 48 1.84 11.77 1.33
CA SER A 48 1.85 12.05 -0.11
C SER A 48 0.97 11.07 -0.91
N LEU A 49 0.88 9.81 -0.48
CA LEU A 49 0.02 8.81 -1.10
C LEU A 49 -1.46 9.09 -0.83
N GLU A 50 -1.78 9.53 0.38
CA GLU A 50 -3.12 9.98 0.76
C GLU A 50 -3.56 11.18 -0.09
N GLY A 51 -2.69 12.18 -0.26
CA GLY A 51 -2.96 13.34 -1.11
C GLY A 51 -3.16 13.00 -2.59
N LYS A 52 -2.67 11.85 -3.06
CA LYS A 52 -2.89 11.34 -4.42
C LYS A 52 -4.13 10.45 -4.55
N GLY A 53 -4.84 10.15 -3.46
CA GLY A 53 -5.98 9.22 -3.45
C GLY A 53 -5.59 7.73 -3.59
N MET A 54 -4.29 7.40 -3.48
CA MET A 54 -3.81 6.02 -3.67
C MET A 54 -3.96 5.16 -2.41
N ALA A 55 -4.05 5.79 -1.24
CA ALA A 55 -4.14 5.11 0.05
C ALA A 55 -5.23 5.73 0.93
N LYS A 56 -5.92 4.87 1.68
CA LYS A 56 -6.85 5.26 2.73
C LYS A 56 -6.13 5.20 4.07
N LYS A 57 -6.27 6.26 4.87
CA LYS A 57 -5.72 6.37 6.21
C LYS A 57 -6.78 6.05 7.26
N THR A 58 -6.40 5.30 8.29
CA THR A 58 -7.19 5.13 9.52
C THR A 58 -6.25 5.26 10.70
N HIS A 59 -6.56 6.15 11.64
CA HIS A 59 -5.69 6.41 12.79
C HIS A 59 -6.39 5.96 14.08
N VAL A 60 -5.78 5.02 14.79
CA VAL A 60 -6.31 4.45 16.04
C VAL A 60 -5.15 4.17 16.98
N TRP A 61 -5.30 4.57 18.25
CA TRP A 61 -4.36 4.26 19.34
C TRP A 61 -2.89 4.54 19.00
N LYS A 62 -2.58 5.76 18.52
CA LYS A 62 -1.23 6.19 18.09
C LYS A 62 -0.65 5.41 16.90
N HIS A 63 -1.44 4.59 16.22
CA HIS A 63 -1.05 3.90 14.99
C HIS A 63 -1.86 4.45 13.82
N SER A 64 -1.15 4.76 12.74
CA SER A 64 -1.72 5.12 11.44
C SER A 64 -1.64 3.91 10.53
N PHE A 65 -2.80 3.35 10.20
CA PHE A 65 -2.99 2.29 9.23
C PHE A 65 -3.19 2.91 7.86
N TYR A 66 -2.38 2.50 6.90
CA TYR A 66 -2.50 2.89 5.50
C TYR A 66 -2.81 1.66 4.67
N THR A 67 -3.97 1.66 4.02
CA THR A 67 -4.39 0.60 3.10
C THR A 67 -4.47 1.16 1.69
N LEU A 68 -3.93 0.42 0.71
CA LEU A 68 -4.01 0.85 -0.69
C LEU A 68 -5.40 0.64 -1.27
N THR A 69 -5.84 1.58 -2.11
CA THR A 69 -7.04 1.41 -2.94
C THR A 69 -6.70 0.60 -4.19
N LYS A 70 -7.71 0.04 -4.86
CA LYS A 70 -7.52 -0.70 -6.13
C LYS A 70 -6.78 0.14 -7.17
N GLU A 71 -7.17 1.40 -7.31
CA GLU A 71 -6.53 2.38 -8.18
C GLU A 71 -5.09 2.67 -7.78
N GLY A 72 -4.82 2.80 -6.47
CA GLY A 72 -3.49 2.99 -5.93
C GLY A 72 -2.54 1.84 -6.24
N ILE A 73 -3.05 0.60 -6.21
CA ILE A 73 -2.26 -0.60 -6.56
C ILE A 73 -1.87 -0.60 -8.04
N ILE A 74 -2.83 -0.31 -8.93
CA ILE A 74 -2.58 -0.26 -10.38
C ILE A 74 -1.48 0.75 -10.68
N LYS A 75 -1.63 1.98 -10.18
CA LYS A 75 -0.65 3.05 -10.37
C LYS A 75 0.71 2.75 -9.77
N LEU A 76 0.76 2.10 -8.60
CA LEU A 76 2.03 1.71 -7.98
C LEU A 76 2.76 0.64 -8.80
N ARG A 77 2.02 -0.29 -9.42
CA ARG A 77 2.57 -1.32 -10.30
C ARG A 77 3.10 -0.73 -11.61
N GLU A 78 2.38 0.21 -12.21
CA GLU A 78 2.86 0.98 -13.37
C GLU A 78 4.17 1.71 -13.05
N GLU A 79 4.23 2.40 -11.90
CA GLU A 79 5.44 3.13 -11.48
C GLU A 79 6.64 2.22 -11.21
N LEU A 80 6.42 0.99 -10.73
CA LEU A 80 7.50 0.04 -10.46
C LEU A 80 7.88 -0.79 -11.70
N SER A 81 7.10 -0.69 -12.79
CA SER A 81 7.19 -1.56 -13.96
C SER A 81 7.23 -3.04 -13.57
N TYR A 82 6.53 -3.42 -12.50
CA TYR A 82 6.30 -4.81 -12.18
C TYR A 82 5.32 -5.33 -13.23
N ASP A 83 5.82 -6.17 -14.13
CA ASP A 83 5.04 -6.68 -15.25
C ASP A 83 3.71 -7.26 -14.74
N VAL A 84 2.64 -6.96 -15.46
CA VAL A 84 1.26 -7.31 -15.12
C VAL A 84 1.09 -8.81 -15.34
N VAL A 85 1.66 -9.60 -14.46
CA VAL A 85 1.53 -11.04 -14.52
C VAL A 85 1.29 -11.52 -13.11
N LEU A 86 0.02 -11.80 -12.82
CA LEU A 86 -0.57 -12.51 -11.68
C LEU A 86 -1.58 -11.68 -10.86
N SER A 87 -2.73 -12.33 -10.66
CA SER A 87 -3.95 -12.03 -9.88
C SER A 87 -4.93 -11.01 -10.49
N VAL A 88 -5.89 -11.36 -11.34
CA VAL A 88 -6.66 -12.63 -11.50
C VAL A 88 -7.59 -12.97 -10.31
N ASN A 89 -7.99 -11.97 -9.52
CA ASN A 89 -9.00 -12.16 -8.44
C ASN A 89 -10.40 -11.62 -8.79
N LEU A 90 -10.62 -11.10 -10.02
CA LEU A 90 -11.97 -10.81 -10.52
C LEU A 90 -12.61 -12.03 -11.21
N GLU A 91 -11.80 -12.95 -11.73
CA GLU A 91 -12.30 -14.16 -12.41
C GLU A 91 -12.81 -15.21 -11.40
N GLN A 92 -12.19 -15.30 -10.21
CA GLN A 92 -12.66 -16.20 -9.15
C GLN A 92 -14.03 -15.78 -8.58
N THR A 93 -14.35 -14.49 -8.55
CA THR A 93 -15.68 -13.99 -8.13
C THR A 93 -16.77 -14.20 -9.18
N ALA A 94 -16.40 -14.32 -10.47
CA ALA A 94 -17.36 -14.59 -11.54
C ALA A 94 -17.76 -16.08 -11.54
N ASN A 95 -16.79 -16.99 -11.35
CA ASN A 95 -17.03 -18.43 -11.38
C ASN A 95 -17.90 -18.94 -10.22
N LEU A 96 -17.86 -18.31 -9.04
CA LEU A 96 -18.75 -18.65 -7.92
C LEU A 96 -20.23 -18.27 -8.19
N ASN A 97 -20.46 -17.24 -9.01
CA ASN A 97 -21.83 -16.79 -9.32
C ASN A 97 -22.50 -17.69 -10.36
N GLU A 98 -21.75 -18.21 -11.33
CA GLU A 98 -22.29 -19.14 -12.33
C GLU A 98 -22.66 -20.49 -11.74
N GLU A 99 -21.89 -21.01 -10.77
CA GLU A 99 -22.23 -22.26 -10.06
C GLU A 99 -23.51 -22.14 -9.23
N THR A 100 -23.79 -20.97 -8.63
CA THR A 100 -25.04 -20.74 -7.88
C THR A 100 -26.28 -20.54 -8.76
N ALA A 101 -26.09 -20.22 -10.05
CA ALA A 101 -27.19 -20.03 -11.00
C ALA A 101 -27.68 -21.34 -11.64
N ILE A 102 -26.91 -22.43 -11.53
CA ILE A 102 -27.25 -23.75 -12.08
C ILE A 102 -28.06 -24.60 -11.07
N ILE A 103 -28.00 -24.25 -9.78
CA ILE A 103 -28.60 -25.02 -8.67
C ILE A 103 -30.00 -24.48 -8.27
N ASN A 104 -30.44 -23.35 -8.81
CA ASN A 104 -31.80 -22.79 -8.63
C ASN A 104 -32.61 -22.87 -9.93
#